data_AF-A0A2E6ANC6-F1
#
_entry.id   AF-A0A2E6ANC6-F1
#
_cell.length_a   1.000
_cell.length_b   1.000
_cell.length_c   1.000
_cell.angle_alpha   90.00
_cell.angle_beta   90.00
_cell.angle_gamma   90.00
#
_symmetry.space_group_name_H-M   'P 1'
#
loop_
_entity.id
_entity.type
_entity.pdbx_description
1 polymer ?
#
loop_
_entity_poly.entity_id
_entity_poly.type
_entity_poly.pdbx_seq_one_letter_code
_entity_poly.pdbx_strand_id
1 'polypeptide(L)'
;NIFPNVTVSFAGCEYVSMQRMRPHPQNPEKCFYDNFTFGAKGSESDADLDGLGGKEWLHEGKERQFFSYGERLMNRRIADQDLSIVVGQQLGLGSRGFTGVTLAKQEHRVQRFHEVIDQYLESTS
;
A
#
# COMPACT_ATOMS: atom_id res chain seq x y z
N ASN A 1 -10.57 -3.59 0.11
CA ASN A 1 -10.11 -2.43 -0.70
C ASN A 1 -11.29 -1.53 -0.96
N ILE A 2 -11.09 -0.24 -0.76
CA ILE A 2 -12.03 0.83 -1.03
C ILE A 2 -11.44 1.63 -2.19
N PHE A 3 -12.15 1.63 -3.32
CA PHE A 3 -11.78 2.41 -4.49
C PHE A 3 -11.77 3.91 -4.14
N PRO A 4 -10.81 4.72 -4.65
CA PRO A 4 -9.82 4.37 -5.66
C PRO A 4 -8.50 3.81 -5.14
N ASN A 5 -8.16 3.97 -3.86
CA ASN A 5 -6.77 3.78 -3.45
C ASN A 5 -6.55 3.49 -1.97
N VAL A 6 -7.56 2.95 -1.28
CA VAL A 6 -7.46 2.60 0.14
C VAL A 6 -7.58 1.08 0.31
N THR A 7 -6.66 0.51 1.06
CA THR A 7 -6.75 -0.88 1.53
C THR A 7 -6.86 -0.85 3.04
N VAL A 8 -7.79 -1.63 3.58
CA VAL A 8 -7.96 -1.86 5.01
C VAL A 8 -7.88 -3.35 5.22
N SER A 9 -6.98 -3.75 6.11
CA SER A 9 -6.69 -5.14 6.45
C SER A 9 -6.87 -5.31 7.95
N PHE A 10 -7.60 -6.37 8.32
CA PHE A 10 -7.76 -6.78 9.71
C PHE A 10 -6.88 -8.01 9.92
N ALA A 11 -6.03 -7.97 10.93
CA ALA A 11 -5.29 -9.14 11.35
C ALA A 11 -5.76 -9.50 12.76
N GLY A 12 -6.52 -10.61 12.80
CA GLY A 12 -7.20 -11.05 14.01
C GLY A 12 -8.12 -9.99 14.60
N CYS A 13 -8.17 -9.96 15.94
CA CYS A 13 -8.87 -8.96 16.72
C CYS A 13 -7.92 -7.88 17.28
N GLU A 14 -6.65 -7.90 16.88
CA GLU A 14 -5.57 -7.23 17.60
C GLU A 14 -5.24 -5.87 17.01
N TYR A 15 -5.31 -5.75 15.68
CA TYR A 15 -5.06 -4.50 14.98
C TYR A 15 -5.72 -4.42 13.59
N VAL A 16 -5.84 -3.18 13.12
CA VAL A 16 -6.30 -2.83 11.78
C VAL A 16 -5.18 -2.06 11.09
N SER A 17 -4.79 -2.50 9.89
CA SER A 17 -3.86 -1.77 9.02
C SER A 17 -4.63 -1.06 7.91
N MET A 18 -4.27 0.19 7.64
CA MET A 18 -4.80 0.99 6.55
C MET A 18 -3.64 1.50 5.70
N GLN A 19 -3.70 1.22 4.40
CA GLN A 19 -2.73 1.69 3.42
C GLN A 19 -3.44 2.55 2.38
N ARG A 20 -2.84 3.67 2.00
CA ARG A 20 -3.38 4.57 0.98
C ARG A 20 -2.30 5.08 0.04
N MET A 21 -2.53 4.96 -1.27
CA MET A 21 -1.63 5.47 -2.32
C MET A 21 -2.25 6.69 -3.00
N ARG A 22 -1.68 7.88 -2.78
CA ARG A 22 -2.17 9.13 -3.40
C ARG A 22 -1.26 9.53 -4.55
N PRO A 23 -1.78 9.75 -5.77
CA PRO A 23 -0.96 10.21 -6.89
C PRO A 23 -0.31 11.56 -6.57
N HIS A 24 0.92 11.78 -7.02
CA HIS A 24 1.58 13.07 -6.87
C HIS A 24 0.99 14.08 -7.88
N PRO A 25 0.65 15.30 -7.45
CA PRO A 25 -0.15 16.21 -8.29
C PRO A 25 0.56 16.72 -9.55
N GLN A 26 1.90 16.68 -9.60
CA GLN A 26 2.68 17.13 -10.78
C GLN A 26 3.57 16.05 -11.40
N ASN A 27 3.70 14.88 -10.79
CA ASN A 27 4.66 13.88 -11.26
C ASN A 27 3.97 12.50 -11.31
N PRO A 28 3.60 12.00 -12.49
CA PRO A 28 2.88 10.73 -12.61
C PRO A 28 3.71 9.52 -12.14
N GLU A 29 5.04 9.64 -12.10
CA GLU A 29 5.97 8.59 -11.64
C GLU A 29 6.13 8.57 -10.11
N LYS A 30 5.37 9.40 -9.38
CA LYS A 30 5.46 9.50 -7.92
C LYS A 30 4.09 9.38 -7.27
N CYS A 31 4.10 8.84 -6.06
CA CYS A 31 2.93 8.84 -5.17
C CYS A 31 3.35 9.15 -3.74
N PHE A 32 2.37 9.57 -2.93
CA PHE A 32 2.49 9.54 -1.48
C PHE A 32 1.86 8.25 -0.98
N TYR A 33 2.58 7.53 -0.13
CA TYR A 33 2.10 6.31 0.49
C TYR A 33 1.88 6.56 1.98
N ASP A 34 0.61 6.50 2.40
CA ASP A 34 0.24 6.55 3.80
C ASP A 34 0.04 5.12 4.32
N ASN A 35 0.69 4.75 5.41
CA ASN A 35 0.51 3.46 6.09
C ASN A 35 0.24 3.71 7.57
N PHE A 36 -0.91 3.25 8.04
CA PHE A 36 -1.36 3.38 9.41
C PHE A 36 -1.65 2.01 9.98
N THR A 37 -1.25 1.80 11.24
CA THR A 37 -1.60 0.61 12.01
C THR A 37 -2.27 1.05 13.30
N PHE A 38 -3.46 0.52 13.55
CA PHE A 38 -4.28 0.82 14.71
C PHE A 38 -4.40 -0.43 15.58
N GLY A 39 -3.78 -0.42 16.76
CA GLY A 39 -3.94 -1.49 17.74
C GLY A 39 -5.24 -1.35 18.53
N ALA A 40 -5.88 -2.47 18.87
CA ALA A 40 -6.98 -2.50 19.83
C ALA A 40 -6.45 -2.19 21.25
N LYS A 41 -7.25 -1.50 22.07
CA LYS A 41 -6.87 -1.22 23.46
C LYS A 41 -6.68 -2.55 24.21
N GLY A 42 -5.48 -2.76 24.77
CA GLY A 42 -5.13 -3.97 25.53
C GLY A 42 -4.53 -5.11 24.69
N SER A 43 -4.32 -4.94 23.38
CA SER A 43 -3.62 -5.94 22.55
C SER A 43 -2.09 -5.92 22.70
N GLU A 44 -1.55 -5.08 23.59
CA GLU A 44 -0.10 -4.86 23.79
C GLU A 44 0.65 -6.14 24.19
N SER A 45 -0.03 -7.05 24.90
CA SER A 45 0.54 -8.33 25.34
C SER A 45 0.51 -9.41 24.26
N ASP A 46 -0.23 -9.26 23.15
CA ASP A 46 -0.35 -10.33 22.17
C ASP A 46 0.98 -10.65 21.48
N ALA A 47 1.23 -11.95 21.31
CA ALA A 47 2.47 -12.49 20.75
C ALA A 47 2.54 -12.33 19.23
N ASP A 48 1.39 -12.27 18.55
CA ASP A 48 1.30 -12.21 17.09
C ASP A 48 1.72 -10.85 16.50
N LEU A 49 1.93 -9.84 17.36
CA LEU A 49 2.50 -8.55 16.98
C LEU A 49 3.96 -8.65 16.52
N ASP A 50 4.69 -9.72 16.87
CA ASP A 50 6.07 -9.91 16.40
C ASP A 50 6.15 -10.19 14.90
N GLY A 51 5.08 -10.75 14.31
CA GLY A 51 4.93 -10.94 12.85
C GLY A 51 4.86 -9.63 12.06
N LEU A 52 4.52 -8.53 12.72
CA LEU A 52 4.43 -7.18 12.13
C LEU A 52 5.73 -6.36 12.20
N GLY A 53 6.84 -6.97 12.61
CA GLY A 53 8.09 -6.22 12.84
C GLY A 53 8.31 -5.83 14.30
N GLY A 54 7.64 -6.51 15.24
CA GLY A 54 7.83 -6.36 16.68
C GLY A 54 6.80 -5.43 17.34
N LYS A 55 6.93 -5.24 18.65
CA LYS A 55 6.04 -4.37 19.45
C LYS A 55 6.45 -2.88 19.47
N GLU A 56 7.59 -2.53 18.86
CA GLU A 56 8.16 -1.17 18.92
C GLU A 56 7.19 -0.08 18.39
N TRP A 57 6.40 -0.40 17.35
CA TRP A 57 5.46 0.56 16.74
C TRP A 57 4.27 0.92 17.66
N LEU A 58 3.91 0.09 18.64
CA LEU A 58 2.89 0.42 19.64
C LEU A 58 3.28 1.63 20.49
N HIS A 59 4.58 1.89 20.61
CA HIS A 59 5.13 2.94 21.45
C HIS A 59 5.75 4.09 20.64
N GLU A 60 6.32 3.82 19.45
CA GLU A 60 6.90 4.84 18.57
C GLU A 60 5.87 5.61 17.71
N GLY A 61 4.67 5.06 17.49
CA GLY A 61 3.69 5.57 16.52
C GLY A 61 2.75 6.68 17.00
N LYS A 62 3.03 7.37 18.11
CA LYS A 62 2.13 8.41 18.65
C LYS A 62 2.02 9.65 17.75
N GLU A 63 3.05 9.92 16.95
CA GLU A 63 3.08 11.05 16.03
C GLU A 63 3.26 10.57 14.58
N ARG A 64 2.56 11.22 13.65
CA ARG A 64 2.67 10.91 12.22
C ARG A 64 4.03 11.33 11.69
N GLN A 65 4.72 10.40 11.04
CA GLN A 65 6.02 10.65 10.43
C GLN A 65 5.90 10.77 8.91
N PHE A 66 6.78 11.57 8.32
CA PHE A 66 6.87 11.78 6.88
C PHE A 66 8.35 11.69 6.47
N PHE A 67 8.64 10.89 5.46
CA PHE A 67 9.99 10.71 4.93
C PHE A 67 9.92 10.19 3.49
N SER A 68 11.04 10.28 2.77
CA SER A 68 11.15 9.70 1.43
C SER A 68 11.47 8.21 1.52
N TYR A 69 10.82 7.39 0.69
CA TYR A 69 11.09 5.95 0.67
C TYR A 69 12.59 5.69 0.39
N GLY A 70 13.21 4.85 1.22
CA GLY A 70 14.66 4.58 1.21
C GLY A 70 15.46 5.30 2.31
N GLU A 71 14.94 6.39 2.89
CA GLU A 71 15.60 7.08 4.01
C GLU A 71 15.39 6.37 5.36
N ARG A 72 14.26 5.68 5.50
CA ARG A 72 13.90 4.86 6.67
C ARG A 72 12.99 3.70 6.23
N LEU A 73 12.95 2.66 7.05
CA LEU A 73 12.00 1.55 6.91
C LEU A 73 10.62 1.96 7.44
N MET A 74 9.55 1.55 6.75
CA MET A 74 8.16 1.79 7.14
C MET A 74 7.73 0.92 8.31
N ASN A 75 7.71 -0.41 8.11
CA ASN A 75 7.42 -1.39 9.16
C ASN A 75 8.34 -2.62 9.10
N ARG A 76 9.47 -2.48 8.40
CA ARG A 76 10.61 -3.41 8.26
C ARG A 76 10.31 -4.76 7.59
N ARG A 77 9.04 -5.14 7.35
CA ARG A 77 8.72 -6.43 6.71
C ARG A 77 7.78 -6.29 5.52
N ILE A 78 6.50 -6.03 5.77
CA ILE A 78 5.47 -6.21 4.74
C ILE A 78 5.41 -4.99 3.81
N ALA A 79 5.32 -3.78 4.37
CA ALA A 79 5.16 -2.58 3.56
C ALA A 79 6.43 -2.27 2.75
N ASP A 80 7.61 -2.47 3.32
CA ASP A 80 8.89 -2.26 2.62
C ASP A 80 9.09 -3.29 1.49
N GLN A 81 8.63 -4.54 1.68
CA GLN A 81 8.64 -5.54 0.61
C GLN A 81 7.72 -5.14 -0.54
N ASP A 82 6.48 -4.76 -0.25
CA ASP A 82 5.51 -4.31 -1.27
C ASP A 82 6.06 -3.09 -2.04
N LEU A 83 6.61 -2.10 -1.33
CA LEU A 83 7.17 -0.89 -1.94
C LEU A 83 8.36 -1.22 -2.86
N SER A 84 9.22 -2.17 -2.49
CA SER A 84 10.33 -2.59 -3.35
C SER A 84 9.84 -3.18 -4.69
N ILE A 85 8.75 -3.95 -4.65
CA ILE A 85 8.12 -4.55 -5.84
C ILE A 85 7.50 -3.46 -6.71
N VAL A 86 6.76 -2.53 -6.11
CA VAL A 86 6.09 -1.42 -6.82
C VAL A 86 7.10 -0.54 -7.55
N VAL A 87 8.23 -0.22 -6.91
CA VAL A 87 9.31 0.56 -7.56
C VAL A 87 9.89 -0.19 -8.76
N GLY A 88 10.14 -1.50 -8.62
CA GLY A 88 10.61 -2.33 -9.73
C GLY A 88 9.62 -2.41 -10.89
N GLN A 89 8.32 -2.56 -10.58
CA GLN A 89 7.25 -2.59 -11.58
C GLN A 89 7.17 -1.26 -12.34
N GLN A 90 7.21 -0.12 -11.66
CA GLN A 90 7.15 1.20 -12.30
C GLN A 90 8.30 1.40 -13.30
N LEU A 91 9.53 1.00 -12.93
CA LEU A 91 10.69 1.06 -13.84
C LEU A 91 10.50 0.16 -15.08
N GLY A 92 9.90 -1.02 -14.89
CA GLY A 92 9.57 -1.93 -15.99
C GLY A 92 8.52 -1.34 -16.95
N LEU A 93 7.47 -0.73 -16.41
CA LEU A 93 6.39 -0.10 -17.18
C LEU A 93 6.89 1.10 -18.00
N GLY A 94 7.91 1.81 -17.52
CA GLY A 94 8.55 2.90 -18.26
C GLY A 94 9.48 2.45 -19.40
N SER A 95 9.73 1.15 -19.56
CA SER A 95 10.60 0.63 -20.63
C SER A 95 9.97 0.77 -22.01
N ARG A 96 10.74 1.22 -23.00
CA ARG A 96 10.34 1.21 -24.42
C ARG A 96 10.00 -0.18 -24.96
N GLY A 97 10.50 -1.24 -24.31
CA GLY A 97 10.20 -2.62 -24.67
C GLY A 97 8.92 -3.16 -24.05
N PHE A 98 8.27 -2.41 -23.16
CA PHE A 98 7.00 -2.82 -22.57
C PHE A 98 5.85 -2.56 -23.55
N THR A 99 5.12 -3.61 -23.90
CA THR A 99 4.02 -3.56 -24.89
C THR A 99 2.65 -3.84 -24.27
N GLY A 100 2.59 -4.15 -22.98
CA GLY A 100 1.36 -4.47 -22.26
C GLY A 100 1.54 -5.64 -21.28
N VAL A 101 0.47 -5.96 -20.56
CA VAL A 101 0.42 -7.06 -19.59
C VAL A 101 -0.65 -8.08 -19.97
N THR A 102 -0.34 -9.37 -19.82
CA THR A 102 -1.33 -10.44 -19.89
C THR A 102 -1.71 -10.83 -18.48
N LEU A 103 -2.95 -10.58 -18.07
CA LEU A 103 -3.42 -10.90 -16.73
C LEU A 103 -3.70 -12.40 -16.58
N ALA A 104 -3.23 -12.98 -15.49
CA ALA A 104 -3.54 -14.35 -15.11
C ALA A 104 -4.98 -14.45 -14.56
N LYS A 105 -5.58 -15.64 -14.58
CA LYS A 105 -6.95 -15.86 -14.09
C LYS A 105 -7.18 -15.45 -12.62
N GLN A 106 -6.13 -15.45 -11.80
CA GLN A 106 -6.20 -15.02 -10.40
C GLN A 106 -6.27 -13.48 -10.24
N GLU A 107 -5.99 -12.71 -11.30
CA GLU A 107 -5.87 -11.25 -11.28
C GLU A 107 -7.16 -10.51 -11.69
N HIS A 108 -8.31 -11.20 -11.63
CA HIS A 108 -9.62 -10.62 -11.96
C HIS A 108 -9.92 -9.30 -11.22
N ARG A 109 -9.37 -9.11 -10.00
CA ARG A 109 -9.52 -7.86 -9.24
C ARG A 109 -8.72 -6.69 -9.82
N VAL A 110 -7.56 -6.96 -10.42
CA VAL A 110 -6.75 -5.97 -11.13
C VAL A 110 -7.50 -5.52 -12.38
N GLN A 111 -8.02 -6.48 -13.15
CA GLN A 111 -8.86 -6.18 -14.31
C GLN A 111 -10.06 -5.31 -13.93
N ARG A 112 -10.83 -5.72 -12.89
CA ARG A 112 -11.97 -4.95 -12.41
C ARG A 112 -11.60 -3.54 -11.96
N PHE A 113 -10.41 -3.35 -11.38
CA PHE A 113 -9.92 -2.04 -10.98
C PHE A 113 -9.73 -1.11 -12.19
N HIS A 114 -9.11 -1.60 -13.27
CA HIS A 114 -8.94 -0.85 -14.50
C HIS A 114 -10.27 -0.52 -15.17
N GLU A 115 -11.20 -1.47 -15.25
CA GLU A 115 -12.54 -1.22 -15.80
C GLU A 115 -13.28 -0.10 -15.08
N VAL A 116 -13.17 -0.03 -13.74
CA VAL A 116 -13.81 1.04 -12.96
C VAL A 116 -13.14 2.39 -13.24
N ILE A 117 -11.81 2.43 -13.37
CA ILE A 117 -11.11 3.66 -13.76
C ILE A 117 -11.58 4.14 -15.14
N ASP A 118 -11.63 3.24 -16.13
CA ASP A 118 -12.05 3.58 -17.49
C ASP A 118 -13.48 4.15 -17.50
N GLN A 119 -14.41 3.56 -16.73
CA GLN A 119 -15.77 4.10 -16.57
C GLN A 119 -15.80 5.52 -16.00
N TYR A 120 -14.94 5.85 -15.03
CA TYR A 120 -14.84 7.21 -14.50
C TYR A 120 -14.24 8.20 -15.53
N LEU A 121 -13.27 7.76 -16.33
CA LEU A 121 -12.65 8.59 -17.37
C LEU A 121 -13.62 8.87 -18.53
N GLU A 122 -14.35 7.84 -18.97
CA GLU A 122 -15.34 7.94 -20.04
C GLU A 122 -16.56 8.78 -19.65
N SER A 123 -17.03 8.67 -18.40
CA SER A 123 -18.17 9.46 -17.89
C SER A 123 -17.87 10.94 -17.63
N THR A 124 -16.60 11.33 -17.70
CA THR A 124 -16.16 12.73 -17.55
C THR A 124 -15.95 13.43 -18.92
N SER A 125 -16.21 12.73 -20.03
CA SER A 125 -16.18 13.25 -21.41
C SER A 125 -17.59 13.60 -21.91
#